data_AF-A0A919MQZ6-F1
#
_entry.id   AF-A0A919MQZ6-F1
#
_cell.length_a   1.000
_cell.length_b   1.000
_cell.length_c   1.000
_cell.angle_alpha   90.00
_cell.angle_beta   90.00
_cell.angle_gamma   90.00
#
_symmetry.space_group_name_H-M   'P 1'
#
loop_
_entity.id
_entity.type
_entity.pdbx_description
1 polymer ?
#
loop_
_entity_poly.entity_id
_entity_poly.type
_entity_poly.pdbx_seq_one_letter_code
_entity_poly.pdbx_strand_id
1 'polypeptide(L)'
;MLTALVLPALLLALARGLFAVWQARRIAGRLGGLTAALTRLAGRDLTVAAPPGGADEIGRAGAALNTAVAELREVVVEVAGASDGVSRSARQVAATGSELTASAQDASGRAGATSVAAEGITHVVQTVAAGAEEMGASIGEISSNAQEAARATDDVTSRVAAIEADTARAVEAISAITATIAQVNDYQTAIAAAVEQQAATTAEMTCNISEVAGGSRDIAAGITAVSGAVDTTRTTVEVSHRAAGELNATARRLTELVGRFTV
;
A
#
# COMPACT_ATOMS: atom_id res chain seq x y z
N MET A 1 -14.04 58.66 151.32
CA MET A 1 -14.29 57.42 150.55
C MET A 1 -14.20 57.61 149.02
N LEU A 2 -13.61 58.70 148.49
CA LEU A 2 -13.46 58.89 147.03
C LEU A 2 -12.12 58.37 146.47
N THR A 3 -11.08 58.19 147.27
CA THR A 3 -9.71 57.82 146.81
C THR A 3 -9.49 56.32 146.59
N ALA A 4 -10.31 55.44 147.20
CA ALA A 4 -10.20 53.99 147.05
C ALA A 4 -10.67 53.46 145.68
N LEU A 5 -11.31 54.29 144.85
CA LEU A 5 -11.83 53.93 143.53
C LEU A 5 -10.95 54.44 142.37
N VAL A 6 -10.03 55.38 142.61
CA VAL A 6 -9.26 56.06 141.55
C VAL A 6 -8.09 55.22 141.02
N LEU A 7 -7.39 54.51 141.91
CA LEU A 7 -6.22 53.69 141.56
C LEU A 7 -6.53 52.45 140.69
N PRO A 8 -7.57 51.65 140.99
CA PRO A 8 -7.97 50.56 140.09
C PRO A 8 -8.52 51.07 138.74
N ALA A 9 -9.16 52.24 138.72
CA ALA A 9 -9.63 52.86 137.48
C ALA A 9 -8.47 53.29 136.55
N LEU A 10 -7.37 53.80 137.12
CA LEU A 10 -6.18 54.20 136.36
C LEU A 10 -5.43 53.01 135.74
N LEU A 11 -5.30 51.90 136.49
CA LEU A 11 -4.68 50.67 136.00
C LEU A 11 -5.50 50.03 134.87
N LEU A 12 -6.83 50.01 135.00
CA LEU A 12 -7.73 49.58 133.92
C LEU A 12 -7.63 50.49 132.70
N ALA A 13 -7.52 51.82 132.87
CA ALA A 13 -7.34 52.76 131.77
C ALA A 13 -6.00 52.53 131.03
N LEU A 14 -4.90 52.31 131.76
CA LEU A 14 -3.60 51.99 131.19
C LEU A 14 -3.59 50.63 130.48
N ALA A 15 -4.20 49.60 131.08
CA ALA A 15 -4.35 48.29 130.46
C ALA A 15 -5.20 48.35 129.19
N ARG A 16 -6.30 49.12 129.20
CA ARG A 16 -7.12 49.37 127.99
C ARG A 16 -6.37 50.17 126.94
N GLY A 17 -5.56 51.16 127.33
CA GLY A 17 -4.71 51.93 126.42
C GLY A 17 -3.61 51.07 125.78
N LEU A 18 -2.91 50.26 126.57
CA LEU A 18 -1.92 49.29 126.10
C LEU A 18 -2.55 48.24 125.18
N PHE A 19 -3.74 47.73 125.53
CA PHE A 19 -4.50 46.79 124.70
C PHE A 19 -4.97 47.43 123.39
N ALA A 20 -5.41 48.70 123.41
CA ALA A 20 -5.79 49.44 122.21
C ALA A 20 -4.60 49.71 121.29
N VAL A 21 -3.44 50.09 121.84
CA VAL A 21 -2.20 50.27 121.06
C VAL A 21 -1.71 48.94 120.51
N TRP A 22 -1.81 47.86 121.27
CA TRP A 22 -1.46 46.51 120.82
C TRP A 22 -2.39 46.04 119.68
N GLN A 23 -3.70 46.20 119.82
CA GLN A 23 -4.69 45.93 118.77
C GLN A 23 -4.47 46.81 117.53
N ALA A 24 -4.24 48.12 117.69
CA ALA A 24 -4.02 49.05 116.59
C ALA A 24 -2.72 48.74 115.83
N ARG A 25 -1.62 48.43 116.53
CA ARG A 25 -0.36 48.01 115.90
C ARG A 25 -0.50 46.67 115.19
N ARG A 26 -1.28 45.74 115.76
CA ARG A 26 -1.59 44.44 115.14
C ARG A 26 -2.43 44.60 113.86
N ILE A 27 -3.42 45.51 113.85
CA ILE A 27 -4.26 45.81 112.69
C ILE A 27 -3.45 46.54 111.60
N ALA A 28 -2.70 47.58 111.97
CA ALA A 28 -1.89 48.36 111.04
C ALA A 28 -0.80 47.52 110.36
N GLY A 29 -0.15 46.61 111.08
CA GLY A 29 0.82 45.68 110.51
C GLY A 29 0.19 44.71 109.49
N ARG A 30 -1.01 44.18 109.79
CA ARG A 30 -1.72 43.26 108.88
C ARG A 30 -2.29 43.97 107.65
N LEU A 31 -2.81 45.18 107.80
CA LEU A 31 -3.22 46.03 106.68
C LEU A 31 -2.02 46.44 105.82
N GLY A 32 -0.89 46.80 106.43
CA GLY A 32 0.35 47.09 105.71
C GLY A 32 0.87 45.91 104.89
N GLY A 33 0.73 44.68 105.40
CA GLY A 33 1.03 43.47 104.65
C GLY A 33 0.07 43.23 103.49
N LEU A 34 -1.23 43.49 103.67
CA LEU A 34 -2.24 43.37 102.62
C LEU A 34 -2.04 44.42 101.51
N THR A 35 -1.76 45.67 101.87
CA THR A 35 -1.48 46.74 100.89
C THR A 35 -0.17 46.52 100.15
N ALA A 36 0.86 45.98 100.81
CA ALA A 36 2.09 45.56 100.15
C ALA A 36 1.84 44.42 99.15
N ALA A 37 1.00 43.44 99.51
CA ALA A 37 0.61 42.36 98.62
C ALA A 37 -0.17 42.87 97.39
N LEU A 38 -1.14 43.76 97.58
CA LEU A 38 -1.88 44.40 96.49
C LEU A 38 -0.98 45.24 95.59
N THR A 39 -0.02 45.99 96.15
CA THR A 39 0.94 46.77 95.38
C THR A 39 1.83 45.87 94.52
N ARG A 40 2.29 44.73 95.05
CA ARG A 40 3.06 43.74 94.28
C ARG A 40 2.22 43.08 93.19
N LEU A 41 0.97 42.72 93.49
CA LEU A 41 0.01 42.22 92.51
C LEU A 41 -0.22 43.24 91.38
N ALA A 42 -0.36 44.52 91.70
CA ALA A 42 -0.45 45.61 90.70
C ALA A 42 0.84 45.73 89.86
N GLY A 43 1.99 45.37 90.43
CA GLY A 43 3.26 45.19 89.74
C GLY A 43 3.37 43.92 88.90
N ARG A 44 2.28 43.14 88.74
CA ARG A 44 2.20 41.84 88.05
C ARG A 44 2.99 40.71 88.72
N ASP A 45 3.34 40.88 89.98
CA ASP A 45 3.99 39.83 90.76
C ASP A 45 2.92 38.91 91.38
N LEU A 46 2.55 37.86 90.64
CA LEU A 46 1.60 36.83 91.07
C LEU A 46 2.22 35.79 92.04
N THR A 47 3.45 36.01 92.51
CA THR A 47 4.10 35.14 93.52
C THR A 47 3.89 35.64 94.95
N VAL A 48 3.28 36.82 95.10
CA VAL A 48 3.03 37.43 96.40
C VAL A 48 1.89 36.73 97.14
N ALA A 49 2.05 36.57 98.46
CA ALA A 49 1.02 36.03 99.35
C ALA A 49 0.70 37.03 100.46
N ALA A 50 -0.58 37.28 100.71
CA ALA A 50 -1.05 38.05 101.85
C ALA A 50 -0.78 37.28 103.16
N PRO A 51 -0.46 37.98 104.28
CA PRO A 51 -0.14 37.33 105.55
C PRO A 51 -1.28 36.44 106.08
N PRO A 52 -1.00 35.21 106.57
CA PRO A 52 -2.03 34.31 107.08
C PRO A 52 -2.50 34.68 108.50
N GLY A 53 -3.79 34.52 108.76
CA GLY A 53 -4.36 34.46 110.12
C GLY A 53 -5.24 35.65 110.51
N GLY A 54 -6.10 35.42 111.51
CA GLY A 54 -7.13 36.32 112.04
C GLY A 54 -8.54 35.93 111.58
N ALA A 55 -9.49 35.80 112.52
CA ALA A 55 -10.90 35.52 112.22
C ALA A 55 -11.70 36.80 111.89
N ASP A 56 -11.00 37.88 111.58
CA ASP A 56 -11.53 39.21 111.28
C ASP A 56 -11.55 39.49 109.76
N GLU A 57 -12.04 40.66 109.39
CA GLU A 57 -12.23 41.10 108.01
C GLU A 57 -10.91 41.15 107.22
N ILE A 58 -9.80 41.46 107.89
CA ILE A 58 -8.47 41.52 107.27
C ILE A 58 -7.98 40.10 106.90
N GLY A 59 -8.27 39.11 107.75
CA GLY A 59 -7.99 37.71 107.43
C GLY A 59 -8.80 37.21 106.24
N ARG A 60 -10.08 37.57 106.17
CA ARG A 60 -10.96 37.26 105.02
C ARG A 60 -10.49 37.94 103.74
N ALA A 61 -10.09 39.21 103.80
CA ALA A 61 -9.57 39.95 102.64
C ALA A 61 -8.23 39.39 102.15
N GLY A 62 -7.33 38.99 103.06
CA GLY A 62 -6.08 38.32 102.70
C GLY A 62 -6.30 36.95 102.04
N ALA A 63 -7.25 36.16 102.55
CA ALA A 63 -7.61 34.87 101.93
C ALA A 63 -8.23 35.06 100.54
N ALA A 64 -9.18 35.98 100.39
CA ALA A 64 -9.79 36.30 99.09
C ALA A 64 -8.77 36.82 98.08
N LEU A 65 -7.80 37.64 98.51
CA LEU A 65 -6.71 38.10 97.67
C LEU A 65 -5.82 36.93 97.23
N ASN A 66 -5.46 36.02 98.13
CA ASN A 66 -4.67 34.84 97.78
C ASN A 66 -5.41 33.93 96.79
N THR A 67 -6.72 33.73 96.95
CA THR A 67 -7.56 33.02 95.97
C THR A 67 -7.55 33.72 94.61
N ALA A 68 -7.76 35.04 94.57
CA ALA A 68 -7.75 35.80 93.32
C ALA A 68 -6.36 35.78 92.63
N VAL A 69 -5.26 35.85 93.40
CA VAL A 69 -3.89 35.71 92.87
C VAL A 69 -3.66 34.31 92.30
N ALA A 70 -4.18 33.26 92.97
CA ALA A 70 -4.09 31.89 92.48
C ALA A 70 -4.88 31.68 91.18
N GLU A 71 -6.12 32.18 91.10
CA GLU A 71 -6.95 32.13 89.88
C GLU A 71 -6.31 32.92 88.73
N LEU A 72 -5.79 34.13 88.98
CA LEU A 72 -5.07 34.91 87.97
C LEU A 72 -3.79 34.20 87.49
N ARG A 73 -3.07 33.54 88.39
CA ARG A 73 -1.88 32.74 88.03
C ARG A 73 -2.27 31.57 87.14
N GLU A 74 -3.36 30.88 87.43
CA GLU A 74 -3.89 29.79 86.60
C GLU A 74 -4.26 30.27 85.20
N VAL A 75 -5.00 31.38 85.08
CA VAL A 75 -5.35 31.99 83.79
C VAL A 75 -4.10 32.40 83.01
N VAL A 76 -3.09 33.00 83.65
CA VAL A 76 -1.85 33.39 82.96
C VAL A 76 -1.09 32.16 82.44
N VAL A 77 -1.08 31.05 83.20
CA VAL A 77 -0.48 29.78 82.76
C VAL A 77 -1.27 29.19 81.59
N GLU A 78 -2.60 29.21 81.64
CA GLU A 78 -3.47 28.75 80.55
C GLU A 78 -3.27 29.59 79.28
N VAL A 79 -3.27 30.92 79.39
CA VAL A 79 -3.03 31.84 78.27
C VAL A 79 -1.64 31.65 77.67
N ALA A 80 -0.62 31.44 78.49
CA ALA A 80 0.73 31.13 78.02
C ALA A 80 0.77 29.80 77.23
N GLY A 81 0.08 28.77 77.71
CA GLY A 81 -0.06 27.49 77.02
C GLY A 81 -0.84 27.61 75.70
N ALA A 82 -1.94 28.35 75.70
CA ALA A 82 -2.71 28.66 74.50
C ALA A 82 -1.88 29.43 73.47
N SER A 83 -1.06 30.39 73.93
CA SER A 83 -0.17 31.18 73.07
C SER A 83 0.93 30.34 72.43
N ASP A 84 1.52 29.38 73.17
CA ASP A 84 2.44 28.39 72.60
C ASP A 84 1.75 27.51 71.55
N GLY A 85 0.51 27.07 71.83
CA GLY A 85 -0.31 26.33 70.86
C GLY A 85 -0.52 27.10 69.56
N VAL A 86 -0.94 28.36 69.65
CA VAL A 86 -1.09 29.26 68.49
C VAL A 86 0.23 29.44 67.74
N SER A 87 1.35 29.62 68.45
CA SER A 87 2.68 29.75 67.86
C SER A 87 3.11 28.49 67.09
N ARG A 88 2.84 27.30 67.65
CA ARG A 88 3.09 26.01 66.98
C ARG A 88 2.22 25.86 65.73
N SER A 89 0.92 26.16 65.82
CA SER A 89 0.02 26.14 64.66
C SER A 89 0.47 27.12 63.58
N ALA A 90 0.88 28.33 63.93
CA ALA A 90 1.38 29.32 62.98
C ALA A 90 2.66 28.82 62.26
N ARG A 91 3.59 28.19 62.97
CA ARG A 91 4.79 27.56 62.35
C ARG A 91 4.42 26.41 61.41
N GLN A 92 3.45 25.58 61.78
CA GLN A 92 2.96 24.50 60.93
C GLN A 92 2.30 25.05 59.64
N VAL A 93 1.44 26.06 59.76
CA VAL A 93 0.83 26.73 58.60
C VAL A 93 1.90 27.33 57.70
N ALA A 94 2.93 27.96 58.25
CA ALA A 94 4.04 28.49 57.46
C ALA A 94 4.81 27.38 56.70
N ALA A 95 5.05 26.23 57.35
CA ALA A 95 5.69 25.08 56.71
C ALA A 95 4.83 24.52 55.57
N THR A 96 3.54 24.28 55.82
CA THR A 96 2.59 23.82 54.80
C THR A 96 2.44 24.82 53.65
N GLY A 97 2.48 26.13 53.92
CA GLY A 97 2.45 27.17 52.89
C GLY A 97 3.68 27.13 51.96
N SER A 98 4.86 26.85 52.53
CA SER A 98 6.09 26.68 51.74
C SER A 98 6.01 25.43 50.84
N GLU A 99 5.55 24.31 51.40
CA GLU A 99 5.35 23.05 50.65
C GLU A 99 4.32 23.20 49.53
N LEU A 100 3.23 23.92 49.78
CA LEU A 100 2.22 24.23 48.77
C LEU A 100 2.79 25.10 47.65
N THR A 101 3.64 26.08 47.99
CA THR A 101 4.33 26.92 46.99
C THR A 101 5.24 26.08 46.11
N ALA A 102 6.03 25.18 46.70
CA ALA A 102 6.89 24.26 45.95
C ALA A 102 6.06 23.32 45.05
N SER A 103 4.96 22.77 45.57
CA SER A 103 4.04 21.91 44.82
C SER A 103 3.39 22.65 43.64
N ALA A 104 3.03 23.92 43.82
CA ALA A 104 2.47 24.75 42.76
C ALA A 104 3.50 25.05 41.65
N GLN A 105 4.76 25.28 42.02
CA GLN A 105 5.86 25.45 41.07
C GLN A 105 6.11 24.17 40.25
N ASP A 106 6.11 23.00 40.89
CA ASP A 106 6.22 21.70 40.20
C ASP A 106 5.05 21.48 39.23
N ALA A 107 3.82 21.69 39.70
CA ALA A 107 2.63 21.58 38.86
C ALA A 107 2.68 22.52 37.65
N SER A 108 3.15 23.76 37.83
CA SER A 108 3.34 24.72 36.74
C SER A 108 4.41 24.25 35.74
N GLY A 109 5.52 23.67 36.21
CA GLY A 109 6.55 23.09 35.35
C GLY A 109 6.02 21.94 34.51
N ARG A 110 5.25 21.03 35.13
CA ARG A 110 4.60 19.91 34.43
C ARG A 110 3.56 20.37 33.41
N ALA A 111 2.76 21.39 33.73
CA ALA A 111 1.82 21.99 32.80
C ALA A 111 2.54 22.59 31.59
N GLY A 112 3.64 23.32 31.81
CA GLY A 112 4.48 23.86 30.74
C GLY A 112 5.05 22.77 29.83
N ALA A 113 5.63 21.71 30.41
CA ALA A 113 6.14 20.58 29.64
C ALA A 113 5.04 19.87 28.82
N THR A 114 3.84 19.75 29.39
CA THR A 114 2.68 19.16 28.70
C THR A 114 2.23 20.03 27.52
N SER A 115 2.23 21.35 27.67
CA SER A 115 1.90 22.29 26.59
C SER A 115 2.86 22.15 25.41
N VAL A 116 4.17 22.13 25.68
CA VAL A 116 5.20 21.94 24.65
C VAL A 116 5.04 20.58 23.95
N ALA A 117 4.74 19.52 24.71
CA ALA A 117 4.48 18.21 24.12
C ALA A 117 3.24 18.22 23.22
N ALA A 118 2.17 18.90 23.60
CA ALA A 118 0.95 19.04 22.79
C ALA A 118 1.20 19.83 21.49
N GLU A 119 2.03 20.89 21.54
CA GLU A 119 2.48 21.61 20.35
C GLU A 119 3.27 20.68 19.41
N GLY A 120 4.19 19.87 19.95
CA GLY A 120 4.94 18.87 19.18
C GLY A 120 4.03 17.82 18.53
N ILE A 121 3.02 17.32 19.26
CA ILE A 121 2.04 16.38 18.71
C ILE A 121 1.25 17.01 17.56
N THR A 122 0.85 18.27 17.68
CA THR A 122 0.13 18.98 16.62
C THR A 122 0.94 19.02 15.33
N HIS A 123 2.25 19.27 15.44
CA HIS A 123 3.14 19.24 14.29
C HIS A 123 3.26 17.84 13.66
N VAL A 124 3.37 16.78 14.47
CA VAL A 124 3.40 15.40 13.98
C VAL A 124 2.11 15.04 13.25
N VAL A 125 0.94 15.44 13.78
CA VAL A 125 -0.35 15.19 13.12
C VAL A 125 -0.41 15.87 11.75
N GLN A 126 0.09 17.10 11.62
CA GLN A 126 0.18 17.79 10.33
C GLN A 126 1.07 17.05 9.33
N THR A 127 2.24 16.56 9.78
CA THR A 127 3.15 15.78 8.92
C THR A 127 2.51 14.45 8.49
N VAL A 128 1.81 13.76 9.39
CA VAL A 128 1.09 12.52 9.06
C VAL A 128 -0.04 12.79 8.07
N ALA A 129 -0.77 13.90 8.22
CA ALA A 129 -1.84 14.29 7.30
C ALA A 129 -1.29 14.56 5.89
N ALA A 130 -0.19 15.32 5.77
CA ALA A 130 0.48 15.54 4.49
C ALA A 130 0.95 14.21 3.86
N GLY A 131 1.56 13.32 4.64
CA GLY A 131 1.97 12.00 4.16
C GLY A 131 0.79 11.13 3.70
N ALA A 132 -0.38 11.26 4.33
CA ALA A 132 -1.59 10.56 3.89
C ALA A 132 -2.14 11.13 2.57
N GLU A 133 -2.06 12.44 2.36
CA GLU A 133 -2.44 13.08 1.09
C GLU A 133 -1.51 12.63 -0.06
N GLU A 134 -0.19 12.62 0.16
CA GLU A 134 0.79 12.14 -0.82
C GLU A 134 0.59 10.65 -1.15
N MET A 135 0.26 9.83 -0.14
CA MET A 135 -0.06 8.43 -0.34
C MET A 135 -1.35 8.26 -1.15
N GLY A 136 -2.37 9.08 -0.88
CA GLY A 136 -3.60 9.12 -1.66
C GLY A 136 -3.35 9.48 -3.13
N ALA A 137 -2.51 10.47 -3.40
CA ALA A 137 -2.09 10.83 -4.75
C ALA A 137 -1.34 9.69 -5.45
N SER A 138 -0.39 9.06 -4.76
CA SER A 138 0.38 7.92 -5.26
C SER A 138 -0.52 6.72 -5.60
N ILE A 139 -1.51 6.42 -4.75
CA ILE A 139 -2.51 5.37 -5.02
C ILE A 139 -3.35 5.72 -6.26
N GLY A 140 -3.69 7.00 -6.43
CA GLY A 140 -4.37 7.50 -7.63
C GLY A 140 -3.57 7.27 -8.91
N GLU A 141 -2.28 7.61 -8.91
CA GLU A 141 -1.38 7.33 -10.03
C GLU A 141 -1.25 5.83 -10.31
N ILE A 142 -1.06 5.01 -9.28
CA ILE A 142 -0.98 3.55 -9.42
C ILE A 142 -2.26 3.01 -10.07
N SER A 143 -3.44 3.49 -9.64
CA SER A 143 -4.72 3.07 -10.22
C SER A 143 -4.85 3.47 -11.69
N SER A 144 -4.43 4.69 -12.05
CA SER A 144 -4.42 5.15 -13.44
C SER A 144 -3.49 4.32 -14.31
N ASN A 145 -2.26 4.09 -13.84
CA ASN A 145 -1.26 3.27 -14.55
C ASN A 145 -1.73 1.82 -14.73
N ALA A 146 -2.41 1.24 -13.72
CA ALA A 146 -2.98 -0.09 -13.83
C ALA A 146 -4.09 -0.17 -14.89
N GLN A 147 -4.93 0.86 -14.99
CA GLN A 147 -5.97 0.94 -16.04
C GLN A 147 -5.36 1.10 -17.44
N GLU A 148 -4.30 1.90 -17.57
CA GLU A 148 -3.57 2.04 -18.83
C GLU A 148 -2.90 0.73 -19.25
N ALA A 149 -2.25 0.04 -18.32
CA ALA A 149 -1.65 -1.27 -18.55
C ALA A 149 -2.70 -2.32 -18.97
N ALA A 150 -3.89 -2.31 -18.37
CA ALA A 150 -5.00 -3.18 -18.76
C ALA A 150 -5.45 -2.90 -20.20
N ARG A 151 -5.64 -1.62 -20.57
CA ARG A 151 -6.00 -1.24 -21.95
C ARG A 151 -4.92 -1.62 -22.96
N ALA A 152 -3.65 -1.44 -22.61
CA ALA A 152 -2.53 -1.84 -23.46
C ALA A 152 -2.50 -3.37 -23.65
N THR A 153 -2.82 -4.13 -22.61
CA THR A 153 -2.93 -5.59 -22.68
C THR A 153 -4.06 -6.02 -23.61
N ASP A 154 -5.23 -5.39 -23.52
CA ASP A 154 -6.35 -5.66 -24.43
C ASP A 154 -6.01 -5.37 -25.89
N ASP A 155 -5.30 -4.26 -26.17
CA ASP A 155 -4.82 -3.93 -27.52
C ASP A 155 -3.82 -4.98 -28.03
N VAL A 156 -2.87 -5.42 -27.19
CA VAL A 156 -1.93 -6.49 -27.52
C VAL A 156 -2.67 -7.80 -27.82
N THR A 157 -3.66 -8.18 -27.02
CA THR A 157 -4.46 -9.38 -27.26
C THR A 157 -5.20 -9.31 -28.60
N SER A 158 -5.78 -8.16 -28.94
CA SER A 158 -6.43 -7.94 -30.25
C SER A 158 -5.45 -8.09 -31.41
N ARG A 159 -4.24 -7.51 -31.29
CA ARG A 159 -3.19 -7.63 -32.31
C ARG A 159 -2.70 -9.06 -32.47
N VAL A 160 -2.52 -9.79 -31.37
CA VAL A 160 -2.14 -11.22 -31.41
C VAL A 160 -3.19 -12.04 -32.14
N ALA A 161 -4.48 -11.84 -31.85
CA ALA A 161 -5.56 -12.53 -32.55
C ALA A 161 -5.56 -12.24 -34.07
N ALA A 162 -5.27 -11.00 -34.47
CA ALA A 162 -5.12 -10.65 -35.88
C ALA A 162 -3.91 -11.36 -36.53
N ILE A 163 -2.76 -11.41 -35.85
CA ILE A 163 -1.57 -12.12 -36.32
C ILE A 163 -1.83 -13.62 -36.46
N GLU A 164 -2.55 -14.23 -35.52
CA GLU A 164 -2.94 -15.64 -35.58
C GLU A 164 -3.84 -15.92 -36.79
N ALA A 165 -4.83 -15.07 -37.04
CA ALA A 165 -5.71 -15.17 -38.21
C ALA A 165 -4.92 -15.01 -39.52
N ASP A 166 -4.00 -14.06 -39.60
CA ASP A 166 -3.14 -13.86 -40.77
C ASP A 166 -2.21 -15.05 -41.02
N THR A 167 -1.67 -15.63 -39.95
CA THR A 167 -0.84 -16.83 -40.02
C THR A 167 -1.65 -18.03 -40.53
N ALA A 168 -2.89 -18.21 -40.06
CA ALA A 168 -3.78 -19.26 -40.57
C ALA A 168 -4.04 -19.09 -42.07
N ARG A 169 -4.35 -17.87 -42.53
CA ARG A 169 -4.53 -17.58 -43.97
C ARG A 169 -3.26 -17.86 -44.78
N ALA A 170 -2.08 -17.56 -44.25
CA ALA A 170 -0.82 -17.87 -44.91
C ALA A 170 -0.60 -19.39 -45.05
N VAL A 171 -0.93 -20.17 -44.02
CA VAL A 171 -0.85 -21.65 -44.06
C VAL A 171 -1.82 -22.23 -45.10
N GLU A 172 -3.04 -21.71 -45.19
CA GLU A 172 -4.00 -22.11 -46.24
C GLU A 172 -3.48 -21.80 -47.64
N ALA A 173 -2.93 -20.60 -47.84
CA ALA A 173 -2.35 -20.20 -49.13
C ALA A 173 -1.16 -21.10 -49.53
N ILE A 174 -0.27 -21.41 -48.59
CA ILE A 174 0.84 -22.34 -48.81
C ILE A 174 0.31 -23.73 -49.19
N SER A 175 -0.72 -24.23 -48.50
CA SER A 175 -1.33 -25.53 -48.81
C SER A 175 -1.91 -25.57 -50.23
N ALA A 176 -2.57 -24.48 -50.67
CA ALA A 176 -3.08 -24.35 -52.02
C ALA A 176 -1.95 -24.31 -53.08
N ILE A 177 -0.85 -23.62 -52.78
CA ILE A 177 0.35 -23.61 -53.64
C ILE A 177 0.94 -25.02 -53.75
N THR A 178 1.06 -25.76 -52.65
CA THR A 178 1.56 -27.14 -52.65
C THR A 178 0.68 -28.06 -53.51
N ALA A 179 -0.64 -27.94 -53.42
CA ALA A 179 -1.57 -28.69 -54.26
C ALA A 179 -1.40 -28.36 -55.75
N THR A 180 -1.22 -27.07 -56.07
CA THR A 180 -0.98 -26.62 -57.45
C THR A 180 0.34 -27.19 -57.99
N ILE A 181 1.40 -27.20 -57.19
CA ILE A 181 2.70 -27.77 -57.57
C ILE A 181 2.56 -29.28 -57.84
N ALA A 182 1.82 -30.01 -57.01
CA ALA A 182 1.56 -31.43 -57.23
C ALA A 182 0.85 -31.67 -58.58
N GLN A 183 -0.17 -30.87 -58.87
CA GLN A 183 -0.89 -30.93 -60.15
C GLN A 183 0.02 -30.62 -61.36
N VAL A 184 0.95 -29.67 -61.22
CA VAL A 184 1.96 -29.38 -62.26
C VAL A 184 2.88 -30.57 -62.48
N ASN A 185 3.31 -31.26 -61.43
CA ASN A 185 4.14 -32.47 -61.56
C ASN A 185 3.39 -33.60 -62.28
N ASP A 186 2.10 -33.78 -62.00
CA ASP A 186 1.25 -34.75 -62.69
C ASP A 186 1.15 -34.43 -64.19
N TYR A 187 0.93 -33.14 -64.53
CA TYR A 187 0.92 -32.69 -65.92
C TYR A 187 2.27 -32.88 -66.62
N GLN A 188 3.38 -32.60 -65.95
CA GLN A 188 4.72 -32.83 -66.51
C GLN A 188 4.94 -34.32 -66.82
N THR A 189 4.50 -35.21 -65.94
CA THR A 189 4.57 -36.66 -66.17
C THR A 189 3.73 -37.08 -67.37
N ALA A 190 2.49 -36.57 -67.47
CA ALA A 190 1.61 -36.85 -68.60
C ALA A 190 2.16 -36.30 -69.94
N ILE A 191 2.74 -35.10 -69.93
CA ILE A 191 3.38 -34.50 -71.10
C ILE A 191 4.59 -35.34 -71.53
N ALA A 192 5.43 -35.79 -70.60
CA ALA A 192 6.57 -36.65 -70.92
C ALA A 192 6.13 -37.94 -71.61
N ALA A 193 5.11 -38.62 -71.07
CA ALA A 193 4.54 -39.81 -71.68
C ALA A 193 3.94 -39.53 -73.08
N ALA A 194 3.24 -38.41 -73.26
CA ALA A 194 2.70 -38.01 -74.55
C ALA A 194 3.80 -37.73 -75.58
N VAL A 195 4.90 -37.09 -75.17
CA VAL A 195 6.07 -36.83 -76.03
C VAL A 195 6.74 -38.13 -76.45
N GLU A 196 6.90 -39.10 -75.55
CA GLU A 196 7.41 -40.44 -75.88
C GLU A 196 6.51 -41.16 -76.91
N GLN A 197 5.19 -41.13 -76.70
CA GLN A 197 4.24 -41.71 -77.65
C GLN A 197 4.28 -41.02 -79.02
N GLN A 198 4.41 -39.69 -79.05
CA GLN A 198 4.51 -38.92 -80.28
C GLN A 198 5.82 -39.23 -81.03
N ALA A 199 6.93 -39.41 -80.31
CA ALA A 199 8.21 -39.81 -80.90
C ALA A 199 8.12 -41.21 -81.53
N ALA A 200 7.51 -42.18 -80.84
CA ALA A 200 7.28 -43.52 -81.37
C ALA A 200 6.40 -43.49 -82.64
N THR A 201 5.31 -42.72 -82.62
CA THR A 201 4.42 -42.56 -83.79
C THR A 201 5.15 -41.93 -84.97
N THR A 202 6.06 -40.98 -84.72
CA THR A 202 6.87 -40.34 -85.77
C THR A 202 7.88 -41.31 -86.38
N ALA A 203 8.46 -42.21 -85.58
CA ALA A 203 9.33 -43.27 -86.07
C ALA A 203 8.56 -44.25 -86.98
N GLU A 204 7.37 -44.67 -86.59
CA GLU A 204 6.48 -45.51 -87.41
C GLU A 204 6.08 -44.83 -88.72
N MET A 205 5.71 -43.54 -88.68
CA MET A 205 5.44 -42.77 -89.89
C MET A 205 6.64 -42.72 -90.83
N THR A 206 7.85 -42.58 -90.30
CA THR A 206 9.09 -42.57 -91.09
C THR A 206 9.34 -43.93 -91.76
N CYS A 207 9.03 -45.03 -91.05
CA CYS A 207 9.10 -46.38 -91.60
C CYS A 207 8.09 -46.56 -92.75
N ASN A 208 6.82 -46.23 -92.51
CA ASN A 208 5.75 -46.32 -93.51
C ASN A 208 6.05 -45.49 -94.77
N ILE A 209 6.58 -44.28 -94.62
CA ILE A 209 6.97 -43.44 -95.76
C ILE A 209 8.09 -44.11 -96.57
N SER A 210 9.05 -44.75 -95.90
CA SER A 210 10.15 -45.47 -96.56
C SER A 210 9.64 -46.69 -97.33
N GLU A 211 8.68 -47.43 -96.76
CA GLU A 211 8.01 -48.56 -97.42
C GLU A 211 7.21 -48.10 -98.65
N VAL A 212 6.38 -47.07 -98.51
CA VAL A 212 5.61 -46.48 -99.62
C VAL A 212 6.52 -45.96 -100.74
N ALA A 213 7.65 -45.33 -100.38
CA ALA A 213 8.65 -44.90 -101.34
C ALA A 213 9.29 -46.11 -102.07
N GLY A 214 9.55 -47.21 -101.36
CA GLY A 214 9.97 -48.50 -101.94
C GLY A 214 8.95 -49.02 -102.96
N GLY A 215 7.69 -49.19 -102.54
CA GLY A 215 6.62 -49.66 -103.41
C GLY A 215 6.39 -48.75 -104.63
N SER A 216 6.56 -47.42 -104.48
CA SER A 216 6.48 -46.49 -105.61
C SER A 216 7.60 -46.71 -106.64
N ARG A 217 8.82 -47.05 -106.20
CA ARG A 217 9.93 -47.42 -107.11
C ARG A 217 9.63 -48.74 -107.83
N ASP A 218 9.08 -49.72 -107.13
CA ASP A 218 8.70 -51.00 -107.71
C ASP A 218 7.60 -50.84 -108.76
N ILE A 219 6.58 -49.99 -108.50
CA ILE A 219 5.55 -49.64 -109.48
C ILE A 219 6.17 -48.96 -110.70
N ALA A 220 7.08 -48.00 -110.52
CA ALA A 220 7.74 -47.32 -111.63
C ALA A 220 8.57 -48.30 -112.50
N ALA A 221 9.26 -49.26 -111.87
CA ALA A 221 9.95 -50.34 -112.57
C ALA A 221 8.96 -51.25 -113.34
N GLY A 222 7.83 -51.60 -112.71
CA GLY A 222 6.75 -52.36 -113.34
C GLY A 222 6.16 -51.66 -114.57
N ILE A 223 5.92 -50.35 -114.49
CA ILE A 223 5.44 -49.54 -115.63
C ILE A 223 6.47 -49.56 -116.77
N THR A 224 7.76 -49.45 -116.45
CA THR A 224 8.85 -49.52 -117.45
C THR A 224 8.87 -50.89 -118.15
N ALA A 225 8.73 -51.97 -117.39
CA ALA A 225 8.66 -53.33 -117.93
C ALA A 225 7.43 -53.54 -118.82
N VAL A 226 6.25 -53.07 -118.38
CA VAL A 226 5.01 -53.12 -119.18
C VAL A 226 5.16 -52.31 -120.47
N SER A 227 5.75 -51.11 -120.40
CA SER A 227 6.04 -50.29 -121.59
C SER A 227 6.92 -51.05 -122.60
N GLY A 228 7.98 -51.71 -122.13
CA GLY A 228 8.84 -52.54 -122.99
C GLY A 228 8.11 -53.75 -123.60
N ALA A 229 7.21 -54.37 -122.85
CA ALA A 229 6.35 -55.45 -123.35
C ALA A 229 5.35 -54.96 -124.42
N VAL A 230 4.80 -53.75 -124.25
CA VAL A 230 3.94 -53.10 -125.25
C VAL A 230 4.72 -52.83 -126.53
N ASP A 231 5.94 -52.30 -126.46
CA ASP A 231 6.81 -52.07 -127.64
C ASP A 231 7.15 -53.38 -128.37
N THR A 232 7.47 -54.44 -127.62
CA THR A 232 7.71 -55.78 -128.18
C THR A 232 6.46 -56.34 -128.87
N THR A 233 5.29 -56.16 -128.26
CA THR A 233 4.01 -56.56 -128.87
C THR A 233 3.75 -55.77 -130.15
N ARG A 234 4.01 -54.46 -130.15
CA ARG A 234 3.84 -53.60 -131.32
C ARG A 234 4.71 -54.05 -132.50
N THR A 235 5.99 -54.32 -132.26
CA THR A 235 6.90 -54.84 -133.30
C THR A 235 6.48 -56.22 -133.81
N THR A 236 6.00 -57.10 -132.93
CA THR A 236 5.47 -58.43 -133.29
C THR A 236 4.23 -58.31 -134.18
N VAL A 237 3.32 -57.39 -133.86
CA VAL A 237 2.14 -57.08 -134.67
C VAL A 237 2.54 -56.53 -136.04
N GLU A 238 3.54 -55.63 -136.12
CA GLU A 238 4.07 -55.12 -137.40
C GLU A 238 4.67 -56.25 -138.27
N VAL A 239 5.45 -57.16 -137.67
CA VAL A 239 6.01 -58.34 -138.37
C VAL A 239 4.89 -59.25 -138.87
N SER A 240 3.88 -59.51 -138.03
CA SER A 240 2.72 -60.32 -138.39
C SER A 240 1.93 -59.69 -139.54
N HIS A 241 1.73 -58.37 -139.53
CA HIS A 241 1.12 -57.64 -140.64
C HIS A 241 1.93 -57.76 -141.93
N ARG A 242 3.26 -57.65 -141.86
CA ARG A 242 4.14 -57.82 -143.02
C ARG A 242 4.03 -59.23 -143.60
N ALA A 243 4.11 -60.26 -142.75
CA ALA A 243 3.96 -61.66 -143.14
C ALA A 243 2.58 -61.95 -143.76
N ALA A 244 1.50 -61.42 -143.17
CA ALA A 244 0.15 -61.51 -143.74
C ALA A 244 0.06 -60.82 -145.12
N GLY A 245 0.74 -59.68 -145.29
CA GLY A 245 0.86 -58.99 -146.58
C GLY A 245 1.61 -59.82 -147.64
N GLU A 246 2.73 -60.43 -147.27
CA GLU A 246 3.50 -61.34 -148.14
C GLU A 246 2.74 -62.61 -148.51
N LEU A 247 2.02 -63.21 -147.56
CA LEU A 247 1.12 -64.34 -147.80
C LEU A 247 0.02 -63.96 -148.79
N ASN A 248 -0.62 -62.80 -148.63
CA ASN A 248 -1.64 -62.32 -149.56
C ASN A 248 -1.05 -62.09 -150.96
N ALA A 249 0.14 -61.50 -151.07
CA ALA A 249 0.84 -61.33 -152.34
C ALA A 249 1.18 -62.68 -153.00
N THR A 250 1.65 -63.66 -152.22
CA THR A 250 1.96 -65.02 -152.70
C THR A 250 0.71 -65.75 -153.15
N ALA A 251 -0.39 -65.66 -152.39
CA ALA A 251 -1.69 -66.22 -152.76
C ALA A 251 -2.22 -65.62 -154.07
N ARG A 252 -2.11 -64.29 -154.26
CA ARG A 252 -2.45 -63.65 -155.55
C ARG A 252 -1.56 -64.15 -156.68
N ARG A 253 -0.25 -64.28 -156.46
CA ARG A 253 0.70 -64.78 -157.46
C ARG A 253 0.43 -66.24 -157.83
N LEU A 254 0.08 -67.09 -156.87
CA LEU A 254 -0.38 -68.46 -157.12
C LEU A 254 -1.71 -68.47 -157.91
N THR A 255 -2.66 -67.60 -157.55
CA THR A 255 -3.93 -67.45 -158.28
C THR A 255 -3.70 -67.01 -159.72
N GLU A 256 -2.78 -66.07 -159.95
CA GLU A 256 -2.38 -65.62 -161.29
C GLU A 256 -1.65 -66.73 -162.07
N LEU A 257 -0.78 -67.51 -161.41
CA LEU A 257 -0.11 -68.67 -162.01
C LEU A 257 -1.13 -69.73 -162.45
N VAL A 258 -2.09 -70.06 -161.59
CA VAL A 258 -3.18 -70.99 -161.89
C VAL A 258 -4.09 -70.43 -162.99
N GLY A 259 -4.33 -69.11 -163.01
CA GLY A 259 -5.07 -68.44 -164.09
C GLY A 259 -4.40 -68.54 -165.47
N ARG A 260 -3.07 -68.65 -165.54
CA ARG A 260 -2.33 -68.92 -166.80
C ARG A 260 -2.49 -70.35 -167.31
N PHE A 261 -2.95 -71.29 -166.47
CA PHE A 261 -3.29 -72.67 -166.84
C PHE A 261 -4.75 -72.84 -167.25
N THR A 262 -5.38 -71.77 -167.75
CA THR A 262 -6.72 -71.90 -168.33
C THR A 262 -6.61 -72.43 -169.75
N VAL A 263 -7.20 -73.63 -169.92
CA VAL A 263 -7.43 -74.34 -171.18
C VAL A 263 -8.46 -73.59 -172.02
#